data_AF-T1A8B4-F1
#
_entry.id   AF-T1A8B4-F1
#
_cell.length_a   1.000
_cell.length_b   1.000
_cell.length_c   1.000
_cell.angle_alpha   90.00
_cell.angle_beta   90.00
_cell.angle_gamma   90.00
#
_symmetry.space_group_name_H-M   'P 1'
#
loop_
_entity.id
_entity.type
_entity.pdbx_description
1 polymer ?
#
loop_
_entity_poly.entity_id
_entity_poly.type
_entity_poly.pdbx_seq_one_letter_code
_entity_poly.pdbx_strand_id
1 'polypeptide(L)' 'MKYIKFFNEIRLTDLPSVGGKNASLGEAYQELVP' A
#
# COMPACT_ATOMS: atom_id res chain seq x y z
N MET A 1 5.83 -1.22 -16.79
CA MET A 1 5.70 -1.75 -15.42
C MET A 1 6.18 -0.68 -14.45
N LYS A 2 5.41 -0.37 -13.39
CA LYS A 2 5.90 0.44 -12.26
C LYS A 2 6.52 -0.52 -11.24
N TYR A 3 7.81 -0.39 -10.97
CA TYR A 3 8.52 -1.19 -9.97
C TYR A 3 8.49 -0.58 -8.56
N ILE A 4 8.04 0.67 -8.45
CA ILE A 4 7.90 1.42 -7.20
C ILE A 4 6.49 2.00 -7.17
N LYS A 5 5.83 1.88 -6.01
CA LYS A 5 4.52 2.47 -5.70
C LYS A 5 4.65 3.32 -4.45
N PHE A 6 3.97 4.45 -4.39
CA PHE A 6 3.81 5.25 -3.17
C PHE A 6 2.70 4.67 -2.28
N PHE A 7 2.71 4.95 -0.98
CA PHE A 7 1.74 4.36 -0.05
C PHE A 7 0.29 4.78 -0.34
N ASN A 8 0.06 5.96 -0.92
CA ASN A 8 -1.26 6.38 -1.39
C ASN A 8 -1.77 5.59 -2.62
N GLU A 9 -0.90 4.82 -3.28
CA GLU A 9 -1.23 3.95 -4.41
C GLU A 9 -1.37 2.46 -4.01
N ILE A 10 -1.19 2.10 -2.73
CA ILE A 10 -1.18 0.71 -2.24
C ILE A 10 -2.44 0.40 -1.44
N ARG A 11 -3.08 -0.75 -1.70
CA ARG A 11 -4.20 -1.29 -0.91
C ARG A 11 -3.85 -2.66 -0.33
N LEU A 12 -4.66 -3.18 0.60
CA LEU A 12 -4.53 -4.57 1.09
C LEU A 12 -4.56 -5.62 -0.03
N THR A 13 -5.29 -5.35 -1.12
CA THR A 13 -5.34 -6.23 -2.30
C THR A 13 -4.01 -6.34 -3.05
N ASP A 14 -3.06 -5.43 -2.82
CA ASP A 14 -1.73 -5.47 -3.42
C ASP A 14 -0.75 -6.39 -2.69
N LEU A 15 -1.16 -7.06 -1.60
CA LEU A 15 -0.31 -7.93 -0.78
C LEU A 15 0.57 -8.91 -1.57
N PRO A 16 0.10 -9.59 -2.64
CA PRO A 16 0.96 -10.48 -3.44
C PRO A 16 2.13 -9.78 -4.13
N SER A 17 2.03 -8.47 -4.38
CA SER A 17 3.02 -7.68 -5.13
C SER A 17 3.98 -6.90 -4.23
N VAL A 18 3.53 -6.45 -3.05
CA VAL A 18 4.33 -5.58 -2.16
C VAL A 18 4.64 -6.21 -0.79
N GLY A 19 4.04 -7.36 -0.48
CA GLY A 19 4.14 -8.02 0.83
C GLY A 19 3.25 -7.38 1.91
N GLY A 20 3.00 -8.12 2.99
CA GLY A 20 2.04 -7.72 4.03
C GLY A 20 2.36 -6.38 4.70
N LYS A 21 3.62 -6.12 5.03
CA LYS A 21 4.03 -4.88 5.72
C LYS A 21 3.67 -3.63 4.91
N ASN A 22 3.94 -3.64 3.59
CA ASN A 22 3.68 -2.48 2.74
C ASN A 22 2.19 -2.34 2.42
N ALA A 23 1.47 -3.46 2.28
CA ALA A 23 0.03 -3.46 2.09
C ALA A 23 -0.70 -2.83 3.30
N SER A 24 -0.33 -3.23 4.53
CA SER A 24 -0.90 -2.63 5.75
C SER A 24 -0.56 -1.15 5.92
N LEU A 25 0.67 -0.73 5.59
CA LEU A 25 1.05 0.69 5.64
C LEU A 25 0.31 1.54 4.60
N GLY A 26 0.11 1.01 3.39
CA GLY A 26 -0.67 1.70 2.36
C GLY A 26 -2.13 1.91 2.74
N GLU A 27 -2.75 0.88 3.33
CA GLU A 27 -4.12 0.96 3.86
C GLU A 27 -4.20 1.99 4.99
N ALA A 28 -3.32 1.87 5.99
CA ALA A 28 -3.27 2.79 7.13
C ALA A 28 -3.00 4.24 6.68
N TYR A 29 -2.17 4.44 5.66
CA TYR A 29 -1.89 5.77 5.12
C TYR A 29 -3.17 6.46 4.64
N GLN A 30 -4.16 5.74 4.12
CA GLN A 30 -5.40 6.29 3.56
C GLN A 30 -6.52 6.41 4.59
N GLU A 31 -6.53 5.53 5.57
CA GLU A 31 -7.52 5.56 6.66
C GLU A 31 -7.14 6.57 7.77
N LEU A 32 -5.87 6.96 7.85
CA LEU A 32 -5.35 7.86 8.90
C LEU A 32 -4.95 9.25 8.37
N VAL A 33 -5.17 9.55 7.08
CA VAL A 33 -5.11 10.93 6.60
C VAL A 33 -6.36 11.70 7.07
N PRO A 34 -6.23 12.99 7.45
CA PRO A 34 -7.36 13.83 7.87
C PRO A 34 -8.49 13.94 6.85
#